data_AF-A0A923CSB1-F1
#
_entry.id   AF-A0A923CSB1-F1
#
_cell.length_a   1.000
_cell.length_b   1.000
_cell.length_c   1.000
_cell.angle_alpha   90.00
_cell.angle_beta   90.00
_cell.angle_gamma   90.00
#
_symmetry.space_group_name_H-M   'P 1'
#
loop_
_entity.id
_entity.type
_entity.pdbx_description
1 polymer ?
#
loop_
_entity_poly.entity_id
_entity_poly.type
_entity_poly.pdbx_seq_one_letter_code
_entity_poly.pdbx_strand_id
1 'polypeptide(L)'
;MISKRHWVFLIMDNRFQQAWITGVERVAAWSDLLDTINVFPVADGDTGRNLLVTLGPLRKIETDSKTVIHHLLLSARGNSGIIAARFFSGFLTADSFESIPAAARLGRDLAWKAIRNPRKGTMLDIFDALADFTEKTSPDGSAEYTSRVIDHLQNAVHSTTDHLPRLKEANVVDSGALGMFIYLDGFLTGLTGLTGQMGLFRPITSIFKNRLEIKSSFHETEQKHYCIDMVLRPENGMEDEIKRLSEYGDSIVIVPEKDFLKIHLHADDKDAVRKKMESLGSMVKWSEEDLISQVRNFQSRQKEQSIHVMTDAAGSVTREDAAHLRMTLLDSYITAGDQSLPETCFLPHDLYRIMKQGEKASTSQASEFERHQHYQSALDQYDQVLYLCVGSFYTGNYDIAMEWKQKNDPDNRFTVVDTGAASGRLGLLAIATAMHANKTDDPEQVKIFAKQAVDQCQEYLFVDCLKYLARGGRTSKASAFFGDMLHLKPVVTPTAQGAKKVAMARNQEDQLKILMEKLHASLNPESAVSILLQYTDNPEWVSETVQNRIKTEFPLSDIMIRPLSLTSGVHTGPGTWAVAFLPVSGDMLSDDPKTMD
;
A
#
# COMPACT_ATOMS: atom_id res chain seq x y z
N MET A 1 -51.84 7.38 -11.30
CA MET A 1 -51.37 7.38 -9.89
C MET A 1 -50.35 6.27 -9.72
N ILE A 2 -49.10 6.55 -10.11
CA ILE A 2 -47.97 5.64 -9.90
C ILE A 2 -47.42 6.02 -8.52
N SER A 3 -47.45 5.06 -7.61
CA SER A 3 -47.22 5.29 -6.18
C SER A 3 -45.79 5.80 -5.92
N LYS A 4 -45.69 6.94 -5.23
CA LYS A 4 -44.48 7.58 -4.69
C LYS A 4 -43.65 6.69 -3.73
N ARG A 5 -43.96 5.40 -3.58
CA ARG A 5 -43.27 4.48 -2.66
C ARG A 5 -42.02 3.79 -3.22
N HIS A 6 -41.66 4.01 -4.49
CA HIS A 6 -40.44 3.41 -5.09
C HIS A 6 -39.21 4.34 -5.14
N TRP A 7 -39.29 5.55 -4.57
CA TRP A 7 -38.16 6.49 -4.46
C TRP A 7 -37.64 6.65 -3.03
N VAL A 8 -37.91 5.68 -2.14
CA VAL A 8 -37.49 5.67 -0.72
C VAL A 8 -36.36 4.67 -0.48
N PHE A 9 -35.64 4.23 -1.53
CA PHE A 9 -34.27 3.78 -1.32
C PHE A 9 -33.43 5.04 -1.13
N LEU A 10 -33.22 5.34 0.15
CA LEU A 10 -32.60 6.53 0.67
C LEU A 10 -31.30 6.86 -0.08
N ILE A 11 -31.27 8.07 -0.62
CA ILE A 11 -30.05 8.84 -0.78
C ILE A 11 -29.39 8.82 0.61
N MET A 12 -28.35 8.01 0.82
CA MET A 12 -27.40 8.34 1.88
C MET A 12 -27.04 9.79 1.64
N ASP A 13 -27.18 10.62 2.66
CA ASP A 13 -26.64 11.98 2.61
C ASP A 13 -25.21 11.87 2.04
N ASN A 14 -24.93 12.60 0.95
CA ASN A 14 -23.64 12.54 0.27
C ASN A 14 -22.49 12.77 1.27
N ARG A 15 -22.76 13.47 2.39
CA ARG A 15 -21.86 13.63 3.53
C ARG A 15 -21.42 12.31 4.18
N PHE A 16 -22.32 11.35 4.40
CA PHE A 16 -21.95 10.06 4.98
C PHE A 16 -21.07 9.25 4.03
N GLN A 17 -21.45 9.15 2.75
CA GLN A 17 -20.63 8.46 1.75
C GLN A 17 -19.22 9.07 1.68
N GLN A 18 -19.13 10.40 1.60
CA GLN A 18 -17.85 11.10 1.56
C GLN A 18 -17.06 10.92 2.87
N ALA A 19 -17.71 10.89 4.04
CA ALA A 19 -17.08 10.67 5.32
C ALA A 19 -16.38 9.31 5.41
N TRP A 20 -17.04 8.25 4.95
CA TRP A 20 -16.46 6.91 4.92
C TRP A 20 -15.20 6.85 4.04
N ILE A 21 -15.25 7.47 2.86
CA ILE A 21 -14.12 7.56 1.92
C ILE A 21 -12.97 8.36 2.55
N THR A 22 -13.28 9.53 3.11
CA THR A 22 -12.32 10.44 3.75
C THR A 22 -11.53 9.75 4.86
N GLY A 23 -12.20 8.92 5.69
CA GLY A 23 -11.54 8.12 6.72
C GLY A 23 -10.50 7.15 6.15
N VAL A 24 -10.84 6.42 5.07
CA VAL A 24 -9.90 5.48 4.43
C VAL A 24 -8.73 6.20 3.78
N GLU A 25 -8.99 7.31 3.09
CA GLU A 25 -7.96 8.09 2.39
C GLU A 25 -6.97 8.73 3.37
N ARG A 26 -7.41 9.13 4.56
CA ARG A 26 -6.50 9.55 5.64
C ARG A 26 -5.65 8.40 6.16
N VAL A 27 -6.24 7.22 6.40
CA VAL A 27 -5.46 6.05 6.82
C VAL A 27 -4.42 5.68 5.77
N ALA A 28 -4.74 5.75 4.48
CA ALA A 28 -3.80 5.50 3.38
C ALA A 28 -2.57 6.43 3.49
N ALA A 29 -2.79 7.73 3.66
CA ALA A 29 -1.73 8.73 3.74
C ALA A 29 -0.81 8.64 4.97
N TRP A 30 -1.29 8.03 6.05
CA TRP A 30 -0.54 7.86 7.30
C TRP A 30 -0.10 6.40 7.53
N SER A 31 -0.38 5.50 6.60
CA SER A 31 -0.11 4.06 6.76
C SER A 31 1.36 3.75 7.02
N ASP A 32 2.29 4.40 6.33
CA ASP A 32 3.75 4.25 6.55
C ASP A 32 4.17 4.64 7.98
N LEU A 33 3.55 5.69 8.56
CA LEU A 33 3.80 6.09 9.94
C LEU A 33 3.27 5.04 10.91
N LEU A 34 2.04 4.54 10.66
CA LEU A 34 1.43 3.48 11.48
C LEU A 34 2.29 2.22 11.49
N ASP A 35 2.82 1.84 10.33
CA ASP A 35 3.78 0.73 10.18
C ASP A 35 5.06 1.03 10.98
N THR A 36 5.58 2.26 10.92
CA THR A 36 6.84 2.64 11.59
C THR A 36 6.78 2.61 13.12
N ILE A 37 5.61 2.86 13.73
CA ILE A 37 5.44 2.82 15.18
C ILE A 37 4.82 1.51 15.69
N ASN A 38 4.57 0.56 14.80
CA ASN A 38 3.95 -0.70 15.16
C ASN A 38 4.92 -1.54 16.00
N VAL A 39 4.70 -1.56 17.31
CA VAL A 39 5.47 -2.37 18.25
C VAL A 39 4.62 -3.34 19.04
N PHE A 40 3.29 -3.37 18.88
CA PHE A 40 2.40 -4.21 19.69
C PHE A 40 1.32 -4.91 18.82
N PRO A 41 1.05 -6.21 19.04
CA PRO A 41 1.75 -7.11 19.95
C PRO A 41 3.14 -7.52 19.45
N VAL A 42 3.42 -7.35 18.16
CA VAL A 42 4.67 -7.70 17.47
C VAL A 42 5.17 -6.46 16.73
N ALA A 43 6.49 -6.21 16.71
CA ALA A 43 7.08 -5.09 15.97
C ALA A 43 7.42 -5.49 14.51
N ASP A 44 6.40 -5.87 13.74
CA ASP A 44 6.50 -6.36 12.35
C ASP A 44 6.23 -5.28 11.29
N GLY A 45 5.78 -4.10 11.71
CA GLY A 45 5.58 -2.97 10.81
C GLY A 45 4.46 -3.15 9.79
N ASP A 46 3.37 -3.84 10.14
CA ASP A 46 2.28 -4.14 9.20
C ASP A 46 0.93 -3.45 9.47
N THR A 47 0.78 -2.72 10.59
CA THR A 47 -0.52 -2.23 11.05
C THR A 47 -1.22 -1.30 10.05
N GLY A 48 -0.51 -0.32 9.50
CA GLY A 48 -1.01 0.58 8.48
C GLY A 48 -1.44 -0.16 7.21
N ARG A 49 -0.61 -1.10 6.75
CA ARG A 49 -0.97 -1.96 5.60
C ARG A 49 -2.23 -2.76 5.85
N ASN A 50 -2.30 -3.41 7.01
CA ASN A 50 -3.43 -4.25 7.40
C ASN A 50 -4.72 -3.45 7.45
N LEU A 51 -4.68 -2.25 8.03
CA LEU A 51 -5.83 -1.34 8.04
C LEU A 51 -6.21 -0.86 6.64
N LEU A 52 -5.23 -0.49 5.80
CA LEU A 52 -5.49 -0.01 4.43
C LEU A 52 -6.20 -1.07 3.58
N VAL A 53 -5.74 -2.33 3.62
CA VAL A 53 -6.40 -3.44 2.93
C VAL A 53 -7.78 -3.71 3.51
N THR A 54 -7.86 -3.76 4.83
CA THR A 54 -9.09 -4.14 5.53
C THR A 54 -10.20 -3.12 5.29
N LEU A 55 -9.89 -1.82 5.35
CA LEU A 55 -10.86 -0.74 5.23
C LEU A 55 -11.17 -0.34 3.78
N GLY A 56 -10.43 -0.86 2.79
CA GLY A 56 -10.63 -0.60 1.37
C GLY A 56 -12.10 -0.68 0.89
N PRO A 57 -12.90 -1.68 1.31
CA PRO A 57 -14.32 -1.77 0.95
C PRO A 57 -15.18 -0.54 1.33
N LEU A 58 -14.79 0.24 2.35
CA LEU A 58 -15.49 1.47 2.76
C LEU A 58 -15.39 2.59 1.70
N ARG A 59 -14.52 2.44 0.70
CA ARG A 59 -14.46 3.36 -0.46
C ARG A 59 -15.63 3.19 -1.43
N LYS A 60 -16.38 2.07 -1.35
CA LYS A 60 -17.43 1.69 -2.31
C LYS A 60 -18.79 1.43 -1.63
N ILE A 61 -19.22 2.37 -0.79
CA ILE A 61 -20.47 2.23 0.00
C ILE A 61 -21.74 2.48 -0.81
N GLU A 62 -21.64 2.69 -2.13
CA GLU A 62 -22.80 2.63 -3.04
C GLU A 62 -23.48 1.24 -3.06
N THR A 63 -22.86 0.23 -2.45
CA THR A 63 -23.36 -1.14 -2.31
C THR A 63 -24.08 -1.32 -0.97
N ASP A 64 -25.08 -2.21 -0.92
CA ASP A 64 -25.76 -2.62 0.33
C ASP A 64 -24.77 -2.91 1.47
N SER A 65 -25.04 -2.40 2.67
CA SER A 65 -24.12 -2.48 3.81
C SER A 65 -23.73 -3.92 4.15
N LYS A 66 -24.60 -4.93 3.89
CA LYS A 66 -24.24 -6.34 4.12
C LYS A 66 -23.13 -6.81 3.18
N THR A 67 -23.11 -6.35 1.94
CA THR A 67 -22.05 -6.67 0.98
C THR A 67 -20.75 -5.99 1.39
N VAL A 68 -20.82 -4.73 1.85
CA VAL A 68 -19.64 -4.02 2.37
C VAL A 68 -19.07 -4.75 3.60
N ILE A 69 -19.92 -5.14 4.55
CA ILE A 69 -19.53 -5.93 5.74
C ILE A 69 -18.87 -7.24 5.31
N HIS A 70 -19.48 -7.96 4.37
CA HIS A 70 -18.93 -9.20 3.84
C HIS A 70 -17.51 -9.00 3.27
N HIS A 71 -17.32 -7.96 2.44
CA HIS A 71 -16.02 -7.64 1.88
C HIS A 71 -15.00 -7.17 2.93
N LEU A 72 -15.42 -6.42 3.96
CA LEU A 72 -14.57 -6.03 5.09
C LEU A 72 -14.00 -7.26 5.80
N LEU A 73 -14.87 -8.22 6.14
CA LEU A 73 -14.49 -9.43 6.88
C LEU A 73 -13.60 -10.35 6.03
N LEU A 74 -13.85 -10.46 4.72
CA LEU A 74 -13.00 -11.23 3.81
C LEU A 74 -11.64 -10.57 3.54
N SER A 75 -11.60 -9.24 3.55
CA SER A 75 -10.39 -8.46 3.30
C SER A 75 -9.52 -8.29 4.54
N ALA A 76 -10.07 -8.52 5.73
CA ALA A 76 -9.37 -8.35 6.99
C ALA A 76 -8.02 -9.10 7.02
N ARG A 77 -6.97 -8.41 7.45
CA ARG A 77 -5.61 -8.95 7.61
C ARG A 77 -5.05 -8.56 8.97
N GLY A 78 -4.33 -9.48 9.59
CA GLY A 78 -3.75 -9.22 10.90
C GLY A 78 -4.78 -9.05 12.03
N ASN A 79 -4.28 -8.89 13.24
CA ASN A 79 -5.10 -8.56 14.40
C ASN A 79 -5.80 -7.21 14.21
N SER A 80 -5.05 -6.18 13.79
CA SER A 80 -5.56 -4.82 13.61
C SER A 80 -6.70 -4.76 12.59
N GLY A 81 -6.55 -5.42 11.45
CA GLY A 81 -7.59 -5.50 10.43
C GLY A 81 -8.83 -6.23 10.92
N ILE A 82 -8.70 -7.38 11.57
CA ILE A 82 -9.87 -8.12 12.07
C ILE A 82 -10.68 -7.31 13.08
N ILE A 83 -10.01 -6.67 14.04
CA ILE A 83 -10.67 -5.85 15.06
C ILE A 83 -11.40 -4.68 14.39
N ALA A 84 -10.72 -3.96 13.48
CA ALA A 84 -11.33 -2.86 12.74
C ALA A 84 -12.53 -3.33 11.90
N ALA A 85 -12.39 -4.43 11.15
CA ALA A 85 -13.48 -5.01 10.36
C ALA A 85 -14.70 -5.33 11.22
N ARG A 86 -14.50 -5.85 12.44
CA ARG A 86 -15.58 -6.14 13.39
C ARG A 86 -16.23 -4.88 13.96
N PHE A 87 -15.43 -3.85 14.27
CA PHE A 87 -15.97 -2.54 14.63
C PHE A 87 -16.86 -1.99 13.51
N PHE A 88 -16.33 -1.92 12.29
CA PHE A 88 -17.06 -1.37 11.14
C PHE A 88 -18.26 -2.23 10.73
N SER A 89 -18.26 -3.53 11.03
CA SER A 89 -19.43 -4.38 10.84
C SER A 89 -20.65 -3.91 11.64
N GLY A 90 -20.42 -3.37 12.84
CA GLY A 90 -21.46 -2.73 13.64
C GLY A 90 -21.64 -1.25 13.27
N PHE A 91 -20.55 -0.53 13.05
CA PHE A 91 -20.59 0.92 12.82
C PHE A 91 -21.24 1.30 11.49
N LEU A 92 -21.23 0.42 10.48
CA LEU A 92 -21.93 0.61 9.21
C LEU A 92 -23.45 0.71 9.32
N THR A 93 -24.04 0.44 10.50
CA THR A 93 -25.46 0.75 10.74
C THR A 93 -25.70 2.25 10.99
N ALA A 94 -24.66 3.09 11.03
CA ALA A 94 -24.78 4.54 11.10
C ALA A 94 -25.11 5.12 9.72
N ASP A 95 -26.36 5.50 9.54
CA ASP A 95 -26.92 6.14 8.34
C ASP A 95 -27.40 7.59 8.57
N SER A 96 -27.35 8.05 9.82
CA SER A 96 -27.83 9.34 10.29
C SER A 96 -27.10 9.74 11.57
N PHE A 97 -27.18 11.01 11.96
CA PHE A 97 -26.54 11.48 13.19
C PHE A 97 -27.10 10.80 14.44
N GLU A 98 -28.42 10.53 14.43
CA GLU A 98 -29.15 9.87 15.50
C GLU A 98 -28.77 8.39 15.66
N SER A 99 -28.32 7.72 14.59
CA SER A 99 -27.93 6.31 14.63
C SER A 99 -26.47 6.07 15.02
N ILE A 100 -25.60 7.09 14.95
CA ILE A 100 -24.18 7.00 15.32
C ILE A 100 -23.95 6.43 16.74
N PRO A 101 -24.64 6.88 17.82
CA PRO A 101 -24.38 6.33 19.16
C PRO A 101 -24.69 4.84 19.26
N ALA A 102 -25.77 4.37 18.63
CA ALA A 102 -26.14 2.96 18.62
C ALA A 102 -25.16 2.13 17.79
N ALA A 103 -24.74 2.65 16.63
CA ALA A 103 -23.76 2.01 15.77
C ALA A 103 -22.37 1.93 16.43
N ALA A 104 -21.94 2.99 17.13
CA ALA A 104 -20.68 3.03 17.86
C ALA A 104 -20.64 1.99 18.98
N ARG A 105 -21.72 1.89 19.79
CA ARG A 105 -21.88 0.81 20.78
C ARG A 105 -21.79 -0.57 20.15
N LEU A 106 -22.54 -0.81 19.07
CA LEU A 106 -22.58 -2.11 18.41
C LEU A 106 -21.19 -2.49 17.85
N GLY A 107 -20.53 -1.55 17.18
CA GLY A 107 -19.18 -1.72 16.67
C GLY A 107 -18.17 -2.04 17.78
N ARG A 108 -18.18 -1.26 18.87
CA ARG A 108 -17.35 -1.50 20.05
C ARG A 108 -17.56 -2.92 20.58
N ASP A 109 -18.81 -3.32 20.82
CA ASP A 109 -19.12 -4.64 21.39
C ASP A 109 -18.67 -5.79 20.48
N LEU A 110 -18.79 -5.63 19.16
CA LEU A 110 -18.29 -6.60 18.18
C LEU A 110 -16.76 -6.66 18.15
N ALA A 111 -16.08 -5.53 18.24
CA ALA A 111 -14.62 -5.46 18.26
C ALA A 111 -14.03 -6.14 19.50
N TRP A 112 -14.61 -5.89 20.69
CA TRP A 112 -14.20 -6.56 21.93
C TRP A 112 -14.41 -8.07 21.90
N LYS A 113 -15.48 -8.54 21.25
CA LYS A 113 -15.75 -9.98 21.07
C LYS A 113 -14.87 -10.65 20.01
N ALA A 114 -14.20 -9.87 19.16
CA ALA A 114 -13.39 -10.41 18.08
C ALA A 114 -12.12 -11.09 18.58
N ILE A 115 -11.56 -10.62 19.71
CA ILE A 115 -10.31 -11.12 20.28
C ILE A 115 -10.61 -11.88 21.56
N ARG A 116 -9.92 -13.01 21.76
CA ARG A 116 -10.05 -13.82 22.98
C ARG A 116 -9.54 -13.10 24.23
N ASN A 117 -8.38 -12.45 24.14
CA ASN A 117 -7.70 -11.76 25.23
C ASN A 117 -7.54 -10.26 24.90
N PRO A 118 -8.63 -9.47 24.91
CA PRO A 118 -8.56 -8.06 24.60
C PRO A 118 -7.72 -7.30 25.63
N ARG A 119 -6.99 -6.28 25.18
CA ARG A 119 -6.08 -5.49 26.02
C ARG A 119 -6.49 -4.02 25.96
N LYS A 120 -6.55 -3.38 27.13
CA LYS A 120 -6.53 -1.92 27.22
C LYS A 120 -5.23 -1.37 26.67
N GLY A 121 -5.24 -0.11 26.24
CA GLY A 121 -4.12 0.54 25.56
C GLY A 121 -3.99 0.17 24.09
N THR A 122 -5.06 -0.30 23.47
CA THR A 122 -5.12 -0.66 22.04
C THR A 122 -6.23 0.13 21.34
N MET A 123 -6.44 -0.11 20.04
CA MET A 123 -7.59 0.46 19.31
C MET A 123 -8.96 0.25 19.96
N LEU A 124 -9.12 -0.76 20.84
CA LEU A 124 -10.36 -0.97 21.59
C LEU A 124 -10.71 0.23 22.48
N ASP A 125 -9.71 0.91 23.06
CA ASP A 125 -9.92 2.10 23.90
C ASP A 125 -10.51 3.26 23.09
N ILE A 126 -10.24 3.32 21.77
CA ILE A 126 -10.81 4.34 20.87
C ILE A 126 -12.29 4.07 20.62
N PHE A 127 -12.67 2.81 20.48
CA PHE A 127 -14.08 2.44 20.31
C PHE A 127 -14.88 2.65 21.61
N ASP A 128 -14.27 2.37 22.76
CA ASP A 128 -14.85 2.69 24.07
C ASP A 128 -15.07 4.21 24.20
N ALA A 129 -14.04 5.02 23.91
CA ALA A 129 -14.11 6.47 23.98
C ALA A 129 -15.18 7.05 23.03
N LEU A 130 -15.28 6.53 21.80
CA LEU A 130 -16.30 6.97 20.85
C LEU A 130 -17.71 6.64 21.33
N ALA A 131 -17.95 5.40 21.77
CA ALA A 131 -19.26 4.97 22.25
C ALA A 131 -19.69 5.78 23.49
N ASP A 132 -18.79 5.96 24.46
CA ASP A 132 -19.04 6.71 25.68
C ASP A 132 -19.32 8.20 25.41
N PHE A 133 -18.62 8.81 24.46
CA PHE A 133 -18.83 10.21 24.10
C PHE A 133 -20.18 10.42 23.39
N THR A 134 -20.46 9.61 22.38
CA THR A 134 -21.67 9.71 21.54
C THR A 134 -22.95 9.39 22.32
N GLU A 135 -22.85 8.65 23.42
CA GLU A 135 -23.95 8.44 24.38
C GLU A 135 -24.31 9.69 25.18
N LYS A 136 -23.29 10.42 25.62
CA LYS A 136 -23.45 11.58 26.50
C LYS A 136 -23.71 12.86 25.73
N THR A 137 -23.18 12.95 24.51
CA THR A 137 -23.30 14.10 23.62
C THR A 137 -23.81 13.60 22.27
N SER A 138 -25.02 14.00 21.89
CA SER A 138 -25.61 13.60 20.62
C SER A 138 -24.87 14.27 19.44
N PRO A 139 -24.50 13.51 18.40
CA PRO A 139 -23.94 14.07 17.17
C PRO A 139 -24.93 15.02 16.50
N ASP A 140 -24.45 16.18 16.05
CA ASP A 140 -25.24 17.18 15.31
C ASP A 140 -24.59 17.60 13.98
N GLY A 141 -23.42 17.03 13.66
CA GLY A 141 -22.65 17.36 12.46
C GLY A 141 -21.96 18.73 12.49
N SER A 142 -21.96 19.43 13.63
CA SER A 142 -21.29 20.71 13.78
C SER A 142 -19.77 20.56 13.94
N ALA A 143 -19.02 21.59 13.53
CA ALA A 143 -17.58 21.63 13.76
C ALA A 143 -17.22 21.63 15.26
N GLU A 144 -18.08 22.20 16.12
CA GLU A 144 -17.88 22.21 17.57
C GLU A 144 -18.02 20.79 18.16
N TYR A 145 -19.06 20.06 17.77
CA TYR A 145 -19.23 18.66 18.17
C TYR A 145 -18.03 17.83 17.72
N THR A 146 -17.66 17.94 16.44
CA THR A 146 -16.52 17.22 15.85
C THR A 146 -15.23 17.52 16.63
N SER A 147 -14.92 18.80 16.89
CA SER A 147 -13.73 19.18 17.67
C SER A 147 -13.70 18.51 19.05
N ARG A 148 -14.83 18.52 19.78
CA ARG A 148 -14.91 17.93 21.12
C ARG A 148 -14.75 16.42 21.13
N VAL A 149 -15.35 15.70 20.17
CA VAL A 149 -15.17 14.24 20.10
C VAL A 149 -13.74 13.89 19.68
N ILE A 150 -13.13 14.63 18.75
CA ILE A 150 -11.75 14.38 18.33
C ILE A 150 -10.77 14.65 19.47
N ASP A 151 -10.96 15.71 20.27
CA ASP A 151 -10.16 15.93 21.48
C ASP A 151 -10.33 14.78 22.50
N HIS A 152 -11.53 14.20 22.61
CA HIS A 152 -11.76 13.05 23.48
C HIS A 152 -11.02 11.79 22.97
N LEU A 153 -11.10 11.49 21.68
CA LEU A 153 -10.40 10.35 21.07
C LEU A 153 -8.87 10.53 21.11
N GLN A 154 -8.38 11.75 20.89
CA GLN A 154 -6.96 12.08 21.00
C GLN A 154 -6.41 11.72 22.39
N ASN A 155 -7.14 12.07 23.46
CA ASN A 155 -6.75 11.71 24.83
C ASN A 155 -6.70 10.19 25.05
N ALA A 156 -7.65 9.45 24.45
CA ALA A 156 -7.63 7.99 24.49
C ALA A 156 -6.36 7.43 23.83
N VAL A 157 -5.96 7.93 22.65
CA VAL A 157 -4.70 7.53 21.99
C VAL A 157 -3.49 7.86 22.88
N HIS A 158 -3.41 9.06 23.47
CA HIS A 158 -2.29 9.41 24.36
C HIS A 158 -2.14 8.44 25.55
N SER A 159 -3.26 7.98 26.12
CA SER A 159 -3.24 7.06 27.26
C SER A 159 -2.72 5.66 26.93
N THR A 160 -2.71 5.27 25.65
CA THR A 160 -2.27 3.92 25.22
C THR A 160 -0.83 3.62 25.62
N THR A 161 0.05 4.62 25.53
CA THR A 161 1.47 4.48 25.91
C THR A 161 1.63 4.04 27.37
N ASP A 162 0.79 4.50 28.28
CA ASP A 162 0.90 4.20 29.71
C ASP A 162 0.23 2.88 30.10
N HIS A 163 -0.71 2.38 29.28
CA HIS A 163 -1.46 1.15 29.54
C HIS A 163 -0.68 -0.13 29.20
N LEU A 164 0.20 -0.09 28.20
CA LEU A 164 0.96 -1.26 27.75
C LEU A 164 2.47 -1.08 28.02
N PRO A 165 3.12 -1.99 28.78
CA PRO A 165 4.55 -1.88 29.10
C PRO A 165 5.44 -1.71 27.87
N ARG A 166 5.10 -2.39 26.78
CA ARG A 166 5.85 -2.40 25.52
C ARG A 166 5.77 -1.07 24.76
N LEU A 167 4.58 -0.45 24.73
CA LEU A 167 4.42 0.90 24.19
C LEU A 167 5.19 1.93 25.03
N LYS A 168 5.16 1.77 26.37
CA LYS A 168 5.92 2.62 27.29
C LYS A 168 7.43 2.52 27.11
N GLU A 169 7.93 1.31 26.91
CA GLU A 169 9.34 1.02 26.64
C GLU A 169 9.79 1.65 25.32
N ALA A 170 9.04 1.41 24.24
CA ALA A 170 9.27 2.00 22.92
C ALA A 170 9.02 3.52 22.88
N ASN A 171 8.25 4.05 23.84
CA ASN A 171 7.81 5.45 23.95
C ASN A 171 6.93 5.92 22.78
N VAL A 172 6.06 5.04 22.31
CA VAL A 172 5.11 5.33 21.23
C VAL A 172 3.66 5.17 21.68
N VAL A 173 2.72 5.74 20.94
CA VAL A 173 1.29 5.39 21.06
C VAL A 173 1.02 4.08 20.32
N ASP A 174 -0.11 3.43 20.62
CA ASP A 174 -0.54 2.25 19.87
C ASP A 174 -0.82 2.59 18.39
N SER A 175 -0.19 1.86 17.48
CA SER A 175 -0.35 2.03 16.02
C SER A 175 -1.81 1.82 15.59
N GLY A 176 -2.48 0.81 16.16
CA GLY A 176 -3.88 0.52 15.87
C GLY A 176 -4.81 1.63 16.32
N ALA A 177 -4.64 2.12 17.55
CA ALA A 177 -5.41 3.21 18.13
C ALA A 177 -5.22 4.51 17.34
N LEU A 178 -3.98 4.84 16.97
CA LEU A 178 -3.69 5.99 16.13
C LEU A 178 -4.36 5.85 14.75
N GLY A 179 -4.32 4.66 14.14
CA GLY A 179 -5.00 4.40 12.87
C GLY A 179 -6.51 4.62 12.95
N MET A 180 -7.17 4.15 14.02
CA MET A 180 -8.60 4.37 14.24
C MET A 180 -8.93 5.83 14.56
N PHE A 181 -8.06 6.53 15.29
CA PHE A 181 -8.19 7.98 15.49
C PHE A 181 -8.14 8.73 14.16
N ILE A 182 -7.14 8.46 13.31
CA ILE A 182 -6.98 9.09 11.99
C ILE A 182 -8.21 8.83 11.11
N TYR A 183 -8.72 7.60 11.14
CA TYR A 183 -9.94 7.23 10.44
C TYR A 183 -11.15 8.04 10.93
N LEU A 184 -11.41 8.02 12.25
CA LEU A 184 -12.58 8.65 12.86
C LEU A 184 -12.52 10.18 12.76
N ASP A 185 -11.34 10.77 12.82
CA ASP A 185 -11.10 12.18 12.53
C ASP A 185 -11.51 12.54 11.10
N GLY A 186 -11.14 11.71 10.12
CA GLY A 186 -11.60 11.83 8.74
C GLY A 186 -13.11 11.69 8.60
N PHE A 187 -13.68 10.65 9.18
CA PHE A 187 -15.11 10.36 9.11
C PHE A 187 -15.95 11.48 9.73
N LEU A 188 -15.69 11.85 10.99
CA LEU A 188 -16.46 12.86 11.72
C LEU A 188 -16.30 14.26 11.11
N THR A 189 -15.12 14.59 10.61
CA THR A 189 -14.91 15.84 9.85
C THR A 189 -15.65 15.80 8.51
N GLY A 190 -15.68 14.64 7.84
CA GLY A 190 -16.49 14.40 6.65
C GLY A 190 -17.97 14.73 6.82
N LEU A 191 -18.53 14.38 7.97
CA LEU A 191 -19.94 14.65 8.29
C LEU A 191 -20.28 16.15 8.43
N THR A 192 -19.28 17.01 8.69
CA THR A 192 -19.47 18.47 8.73
C THR A 192 -19.72 19.07 7.34
N GLY A 193 -19.39 18.34 6.27
CA GLY A 193 -19.46 18.84 4.89
C GLY A 193 -18.34 19.81 4.51
N LEU A 194 -17.32 19.98 5.36
CA LEU A 194 -16.18 20.88 5.12
C LEU A 194 -15.02 20.22 4.35
N THR A 195 -15.17 18.95 3.96
CA THR A 195 -14.14 18.19 3.22
C THR A 195 -13.78 18.92 1.92
N GLY A 196 -12.54 19.41 1.84
CA GLY A 196 -12.03 20.15 0.69
C GLY A 196 -11.51 21.55 1.03
N GLN A 197 -11.72 22.07 2.24
CA GLN A 197 -11.03 23.30 2.68
C GLN A 197 -9.63 22.97 3.21
N MET A 198 -8.71 23.94 3.10
CA MET A 198 -7.35 23.80 3.62
C MET A 198 -7.32 23.84 5.15
N GLY A 199 -6.35 23.14 5.76
CA GLY A 199 -6.11 23.18 7.21
C GLY A 199 -7.20 22.53 8.05
N LEU A 200 -8.03 21.66 7.46
CA LEU A 200 -9.14 21.00 8.15
C LEU A 200 -8.71 20.11 9.32
N PHE A 201 -7.54 19.48 9.18
CA PHE A 201 -7.03 18.51 10.13
C PHE A 201 -5.79 19.06 10.82
N ARG A 202 -5.71 18.87 12.12
CA ARG A 202 -4.48 19.14 12.87
C ARG A 202 -3.39 18.13 12.45
N PRO A 203 -2.13 18.55 12.24
CA PRO A 203 -1.03 17.64 11.92
C PRO A 203 -0.89 16.54 12.98
N ILE A 204 -0.84 15.27 12.55
CA ILE A 204 -0.71 14.13 13.47
C ILE A 204 0.61 14.21 14.25
N THR A 205 1.68 14.67 13.59
CA THR A 205 3.00 14.88 14.21
C THR A 205 3.01 15.97 15.27
N SER A 206 2.10 16.96 15.16
CA SER A 206 1.91 17.97 16.20
C SER A 206 1.07 17.46 17.36
N ILE A 207 0.01 16.69 17.08
CA ILE A 207 -0.88 16.12 18.10
C ILE A 207 -0.12 15.13 19.00
N PHE A 208 0.64 14.20 18.40
CA PHE A 208 1.31 13.11 19.12
C PHE A 208 2.84 13.30 19.19
N LYS A 209 3.27 14.56 19.35
CA LYS A 209 4.69 14.92 19.43
C LYS A 209 5.46 14.03 20.42
N ASN A 210 6.66 13.58 20.03
CA ASN A 210 7.55 12.70 20.83
C ASN A 210 6.96 11.32 21.19
N ARG A 211 5.92 10.87 20.47
CA ARG A 211 5.27 9.57 20.65
C ARG A 211 5.10 8.80 19.33
N LEU A 212 5.77 9.25 18.28
CA LEU A 212 5.67 8.72 16.92
C LEU A 212 7.00 8.17 16.39
N GLU A 213 7.98 8.04 17.28
CA GLU A 213 9.31 7.52 16.97
C GLU A 213 9.71 6.54 18.06
N ILE A 214 10.20 5.37 17.65
CA ILE A 214 10.61 4.32 18.56
C ILE A 214 11.98 4.67 19.13
N LYS A 215 12.12 4.57 20.45
CA LYS A 215 13.43 4.71 21.10
C LYS A 215 14.43 3.72 20.54
N SER A 216 15.63 4.19 20.22
CA SER A 216 16.75 3.37 19.73
C SER A 216 17.15 2.22 20.66
N SER A 217 16.81 2.30 21.95
CA SER A 217 17.04 1.23 22.93
C SER A 217 16.00 0.10 22.90
N PHE A 218 14.92 0.24 22.13
CA PHE A 218 13.88 -0.78 22.03
C PHE A 218 14.36 -1.91 21.11
N HIS A 219 14.24 -3.16 21.59
CA HIS A 219 14.59 -4.35 20.82
C HIS A 219 13.51 -5.42 20.95
N GLU A 220 13.16 -6.04 19.82
CA GLU A 220 12.24 -7.18 19.80
C GLU A 220 12.96 -8.43 20.36
N THR A 221 12.35 -9.10 21.34
CA THR A 221 12.98 -10.22 22.06
C THR A 221 12.25 -11.56 21.96
N GLU A 222 10.98 -11.59 21.53
CA GLU A 222 10.18 -12.82 21.37
C GLU A 222 9.48 -12.85 20.02
N GLN A 223 9.67 -13.91 19.23
CA GLN A 223 9.11 -14.00 17.87
C GLN A 223 8.59 -15.41 17.57
N LYS A 224 7.37 -15.48 17.05
CA LYS A 224 6.90 -16.63 16.26
C LYS A 224 7.29 -16.40 14.79
N HIS A 225 7.47 -17.46 14.02
CA HIS A 225 8.05 -17.31 12.67
C HIS A 225 7.09 -16.77 11.61
N TYR A 226 5.83 -17.19 11.62
CA TYR A 226 4.87 -16.88 10.56
C TYR A 226 3.60 -16.22 11.08
N CYS A 227 3.16 -15.19 10.34
CA CYS A 227 1.83 -14.62 10.41
C CYS A 227 0.98 -15.22 9.28
N ILE A 228 -0.15 -15.83 9.61
CA ILE A 228 -0.97 -16.57 8.64
C ILE A 228 -2.41 -16.06 8.68
N ASP A 229 -2.88 -15.59 7.53
CA ASP A 229 -4.27 -15.20 7.27
C ASP A 229 -4.94 -16.20 6.32
N MET A 230 -6.09 -16.74 6.70
CA MET A 230 -6.80 -17.72 5.89
C MET A 230 -8.32 -17.59 5.95
N VAL A 231 -8.98 -18.08 4.91
CA VAL A 231 -10.43 -18.27 4.85
C VAL A 231 -10.70 -19.74 4.64
N LEU A 232 -11.34 -20.37 5.61
CA LEU A 232 -11.67 -21.79 5.62
C LEU A 232 -13.19 -21.97 5.47
N ARG A 233 -13.63 -22.86 4.60
CA ARG A 233 -15.01 -23.37 4.60
C ARG A 233 -15.02 -24.69 5.37
N PRO A 234 -15.52 -24.72 6.62
CA PRO A 234 -15.51 -25.93 7.45
C PRO A 234 -16.40 -27.02 6.83
N GLU A 235 -16.00 -28.28 6.99
CA GLU A 235 -16.80 -29.44 6.59
C GLU A 235 -17.86 -29.82 7.66
N ASN A 236 -17.55 -29.54 8.93
CA ASN A 236 -18.44 -29.78 10.08
C ASN A 236 -19.13 -28.48 10.55
N GLY A 237 -19.94 -28.58 11.61
CA GLY A 237 -20.57 -27.42 12.23
C GLY A 237 -19.57 -26.36 12.71
N MET A 238 -19.87 -25.09 12.45
CA MET A 238 -18.98 -23.95 12.68
C MET A 238 -18.56 -23.79 14.15
N GLU A 239 -19.47 -24.04 15.10
CA GLU A 239 -19.20 -23.88 16.55
C GLU A 239 -18.18 -24.91 17.08
N ASP A 240 -18.27 -26.16 16.64
CA ASP A 240 -17.36 -27.22 17.06
C ASP A 240 -15.93 -26.96 16.55
N GLU A 241 -15.80 -26.47 15.33
CA GLU A 241 -14.49 -26.14 14.75
C GLU A 241 -13.89 -24.87 15.37
N ILE A 242 -14.69 -23.85 15.69
CA ILE A 242 -14.21 -22.68 16.45
C ILE A 242 -13.63 -23.11 17.79
N LYS A 243 -14.31 -24.03 18.49
CA LYS A 243 -13.84 -24.53 19.79
C LYS A 243 -12.50 -25.27 19.67
N ARG A 244 -12.36 -26.13 18.66
CA ARG A 244 -11.10 -26.85 18.35
C ARG A 244 -9.97 -25.91 17.99
N LEU A 245 -10.25 -24.90 17.16
CA LEU A 245 -9.27 -23.90 16.74
C LEU A 245 -8.86 -22.99 17.91
N SER A 246 -9.76 -22.73 18.85
CA SER A 246 -9.46 -21.96 20.05
C SER A 246 -8.43 -22.66 20.97
N GLU A 247 -8.16 -23.95 20.79
CA GLU A 247 -7.12 -24.67 21.53
C GLU A 247 -5.71 -24.40 20.99
N TYR A 248 -5.56 -23.78 19.81
CA TYR A 248 -4.26 -23.48 19.16
C TYR A 248 -3.47 -22.32 19.82
N GLY A 249 -3.98 -21.75 20.91
CA GLY A 249 -3.28 -20.79 21.76
C GLY A 249 -3.89 -19.39 21.75
N ASP A 250 -3.18 -18.45 22.37
CA ASP A 250 -3.67 -17.08 22.61
C ASP A 250 -3.52 -16.13 21.41
N SER A 251 -2.84 -16.57 20.35
CA SER A 251 -2.56 -15.75 19.15
C SER A 251 -3.54 -16.00 18.00
N ILE A 252 -4.65 -16.72 18.22
CA ILE A 252 -5.64 -17.00 17.18
C ILE A 252 -6.83 -16.04 17.28
N VAL A 253 -7.21 -15.48 16.14
CA VAL A 253 -8.41 -14.66 15.97
C VAL A 253 -9.30 -15.34 14.95
N ILE A 254 -10.55 -15.61 15.31
CA ILE A 254 -11.51 -16.35 14.48
C ILE A 254 -12.77 -15.52 14.30
N VAL A 255 -13.15 -15.35 13.04
CA VAL A 255 -14.30 -14.57 12.61
C VAL A 255 -15.23 -15.48 11.81
N PRO A 256 -16.33 -15.95 12.41
CA PRO A 256 -17.38 -16.62 11.65
C PRO A 256 -18.11 -15.61 10.74
N GLU A 257 -18.35 -16.01 9.49
CA GLU A 257 -19.14 -15.27 8.49
C GLU A 257 -19.84 -16.25 7.53
N LYS A 258 -21.17 -16.35 7.63
CA LYS A 258 -22.03 -17.28 6.85
C LYS A 258 -21.53 -18.73 6.89
N ASP A 259 -20.90 -19.19 5.81
CA ASP A 259 -20.41 -20.57 5.63
C ASP A 259 -18.87 -20.65 5.75
N PHE A 260 -18.21 -19.60 6.23
CA PHE A 260 -16.76 -19.50 6.29
C PHE A 260 -16.25 -19.06 7.67
N LEU A 261 -15.03 -19.48 7.97
CA LEU A 261 -14.22 -19.04 9.09
C LEU A 261 -13.04 -18.24 8.53
N LYS A 262 -13.00 -16.94 8.85
CA LYS A 262 -11.78 -16.14 8.68
C LYS A 262 -10.91 -16.35 9.91
N ILE A 263 -9.68 -16.77 9.70
CA ILE A 263 -8.75 -17.12 10.78
C ILE A 263 -7.45 -16.35 10.55
N HIS A 264 -6.94 -15.76 11.63
CA HIS A 264 -5.60 -15.20 11.71
C HIS A 264 -4.87 -15.84 12.88
N LEU A 265 -3.64 -16.29 12.67
CA LEU A 265 -2.81 -16.88 13.73
C LEU A 265 -1.32 -16.68 13.48
N HIS A 266 -0.55 -16.75 14.57
CA HIS A 266 0.90 -16.82 14.52
C HIS A 266 1.39 -18.23 14.84
N ALA A 267 2.31 -18.77 14.03
CA ALA A 267 2.86 -20.12 14.18
C ALA A 267 4.33 -20.23 13.75
N ASP A 268 5.05 -21.22 14.29
CA ASP A 268 6.44 -21.50 13.89
C ASP A 268 6.55 -22.43 12.67
N ASP A 269 5.54 -23.28 12.48
CA ASP A 269 5.45 -24.25 11.38
C ASP A 269 4.16 -24.03 10.58
N LYS A 270 4.31 -23.34 9.45
CA LYS A 270 3.21 -23.05 8.52
C LYS A 270 2.64 -24.30 7.86
N ASP A 271 3.46 -25.32 7.61
CA ASP A 271 3.04 -26.54 6.92
C ASP A 271 2.19 -27.42 7.85
N ALA A 272 2.56 -27.49 9.12
CA ALA A 272 1.74 -28.14 10.16
C ALA A 272 0.38 -27.45 10.30
N VAL A 273 0.35 -26.11 10.32
CA VAL A 273 -0.91 -25.35 10.34
C VAL A 273 -1.73 -25.67 9.10
N ARG A 274 -1.14 -25.58 7.91
CA ARG A 274 -1.84 -25.81 6.64
C ARG A 274 -2.48 -27.19 6.59
N LYS A 275 -1.71 -28.23 6.87
CA LYS A 275 -2.20 -29.62 6.91
C LYS A 275 -3.34 -29.80 7.91
N LYS A 276 -3.26 -29.12 9.06
CA LYS A 276 -4.33 -29.16 10.05
C LYS A 276 -5.59 -28.48 9.55
N MET A 277 -5.48 -27.29 8.95
CA MET A 277 -6.63 -26.55 8.43
C MET A 277 -7.33 -27.28 7.29
N GLU A 278 -6.56 -27.91 6.41
CA GLU A 278 -7.07 -28.78 5.35
C GLU A 278 -7.82 -30.02 5.91
N SER A 279 -7.56 -30.43 7.16
CA SER A 279 -8.32 -31.49 7.83
C SER A 279 -9.65 -31.03 8.43
N LEU A 280 -9.87 -29.71 8.56
CA LEU A 280 -11.10 -29.13 9.13
C LEU A 280 -12.08 -28.67 8.04
N GLY A 281 -11.58 -28.46 6.82
CA GLY A 281 -12.41 -28.20 5.66
C GLY A 281 -11.61 -27.68 4.47
N SER A 282 -12.33 -27.07 3.52
CA SER A 282 -11.74 -26.60 2.27
C SER A 282 -11.17 -25.18 2.39
N MET A 283 -9.89 -25.03 2.00
CA MET A 283 -9.20 -23.75 2.00
C MET A 283 -9.70 -22.88 0.84
N VAL A 284 -10.26 -21.71 1.16
CA VAL A 284 -10.73 -20.74 0.16
C VAL A 284 -9.62 -19.74 -0.17
N LYS A 285 -8.90 -19.29 0.85
CA LYS A 285 -7.80 -18.33 0.73
C LYS A 285 -6.74 -18.63 1.78
N TRP A 286 -5.47 -18.51 1.39
CA TRP A 286 -4.32 -18.64 2.26
C TRP A 286 -3.31 -17.53 1.94
N SER A 287 -2.78 -16.90 2.98
CA SER A 287 -1.74 -15.88 2.92
C SER A 287 -0.82 -16.05 4.11
N GLU A 288 0.49 -15.95 3.89
CA GLU A 288 1.51 -16.11 4.93
C GLU A 288 2.58 -15.02 4.77
N GLU A 289 3.07 -14.53 5.89
CA GLU A 289 4.15 -13.54 5.98
C GLU A 289 5.21 -14.02 6.99
N ASP A 290 6.48 -13.79 6.68
CA ASP A 290 7.63 -14.14 7.52
C ASP A 290 7.93 -13.00 8.50
N LEU A 291 7.58 -13.23 9.77
CA LEU A 291 7.72 -12.26 10.85
C LEU A 291 9.19 -11.99 11.19
N ILE A 292 10.07 -12.99 11.09
CA ILE A 292 11.50 -12.81 11.39
C ILE A 292 12.11 -11.83 10.40
N SER A 293 11.82 -12.03 9.11
CA SER A 293 12.30 -11.15 8.04
C SER A 293 11.73 -9.73 8.21
N GLN A 294 10.45 -9.61 8.57
CA GLN A 294 9.81 -8.31 8.83
C GLN A 294 10.44 -7.57 10.02
N VAL A 295 10.63 -8.24 11.17
CA VAL A 295 11.26 -7.62 12.34
C VAL A 295 12.70 -7.22 12.06
N ARG A 296 13.47 -8.04 11.34
CA ARG A 296 14.85 -7.70 10.97
C ARG A 296 14.90 -6.42 10.13
N ASN A 297 14.04 -6.32 9.12
CA ASN A 297 13.94 -5.14 8.26
C ASN A 297 13.46 -3.91 9.04
N PHE A 298 12.58 -4.11 10.01
CA PHE A 298 12.11 -3.06 10.91
C PHE A 298 13.24 -2.48 11.77
N GLN A 299 14.09 -3.34 12.34
CA GLN A 299 15.20 -2.95 13.21
C GLN A 299 16.42 -2.37 12.49
N SER A 300 16.63 -2.67 11.21
CA SER A 300 17.80 -2.20 10.44
C SER A 300 17.73 -0.72 10.01
N ARG A 301 16.68 0.02 10.39
CA ARG A 301 16.48 1.42 10.00
C ARG A 301 17.39 2.34 10.82
N GLN A 302 18.54 2.81 10.30
CA GLN A 302 19.49 3.57 11.14
C GLN A 302 19.92 5.01 10.71
N LYS A 303 19.49 5.59 9.58
CA LYS A 303 19.91 6.97 9.23
C LYS A 303 18.79 7.90 8.75
N GLU A 304 18.61 9.04 9.43
CA GLU A 304 17.76 10.15 8.94
C GLU A 304 18.32 10.66 7.61
N GLN A 305 17.45 10.79 6.61
CA GLN A 305 17.81 11.32 5.30
C GLN A 305 17.74 12.85 5.30
N SER A 306 18.65 13.50 4.58
CA SER A 306 18.62 14.95 4.38
C SER A 306 17.41 15.43 3.56
N ILE A 307 16.83 14.52 2.77
CA ILE A 307 15.62 14.73 1.98
C ILE A 307 14.87 13.40 1.84
N HIS A 308 13.57 13.43 2.11
CA HIS A 308 12.71 12.25 1.98
C HIS A 308 12.33 12.02 0.51
N VAL A 309 12.56 10.81 0.00
CA VAL A 309 12.25 10.47 -1.40
C VAL A 309 10.87 9.80 -1.51
N MET A 310 10.04 10.33 -2.40
CA MET A 310 8.72 9.79 -2.72
C MET A 310 8.63 9.43 -4.20
N THR A 311 7.85 8.41 -4.55
CA THR A 311 7.52 8.08 -5.95
C THR A 311 6.16 7.38 -6.06
N ASP A 312 5.64 7.20 -7.28
CA ASP A 312 4.42 6.42 -7.51
C ASP A 312 4.73 4.91 -7.56
N ALA A 313 3.89 4.09 -6.94
CA ALA A 313 4.03 2.62 -6.91
C ALA A 313 4.06 1.98 -8.31
N ALA A 314 3.51 2.68 -9.32
CA ALA A 314 3.55 2.29 -10.73
C ALA A 314 4.96 2.15 -11.31
N GLY A 315 6.02 2.48 -10.53
CA GLY A 315 7.42 2.31 -10.88
C GLY A 315 8.03 0.92 -10.65
N SER A 316 7.28 -0.07 -10.17
CA SER A 316 7.82 -1.41 -9.81
C SER A 316 8.76 -1.40 -8.60
N VAL A 317 8.66 -0.37 -7.76
CA VAL A 317 9.29 -0.33 -6.44
C VAL A 317 8.39 -1.11 -5.47
N THR A 318 8.95 -2.10 -4.78
CA THR A 318 8.16 -2.89 -3.83
C THR A 318 8.04 -2.19 -2.48
N ARG A 319 7.09 -2.62 -1.64
CA ARG A 319 7.01 -2.14 -0.25
C ARG A 319 8.27 -2.47 0.55
N GLU A 320 8.94 -3.58 0.23
CA GLU A 320 10.20 -3.95 0.86
C GLU A 320 11.32 -2.97 0.47
N ASP A 321 11.44 -2.64 -0.82
CA ASP A 321 12.38 -1.62 -1.30
C ASP A 321 12.11 -0.27 -0.61
N ALA A 322 10.85 0.15 -0.56
CA ALA A 322 10.46 1.42 0.06
C ALA A 322 10.74 1.44 1.56
N ALA A 323 10.45 0.36 2.29
CA ALA A 323 10.75 0.26 3.71
C ALA A 323 12.27 0.27 3.98
N HIS A 324 13.06 -0.43 3.16
CA HIS A 324 14.51 -0.48 3.30
C HIS A 324 15.18 0.86 2.99
N LEU A 325 14.72 1.54 1.93
CA LEU A 325 15.26 2.81 1.47
C LEU A 325 14.58 4.04 2.12
N ARG A 326 13.65 3.82 3.05
CA ARG A 326 12.84 4.86 3.72
C ARG A 326 12.13 5.78 2.72
N MET A 327 11.55 5.20 1.68
CA MET A 327 10.77 5.93 0.69
C MET A 327 9.28 5.84 0.98
N THR A 328 8.51 6.82 0.52
CA THR A 328 7.04 6.70 0.47
C THR A 328 6.57 6.41 -0.95
N LEU A 329 5.67 5.43 -1.08
CA LEU A 329 5.02 5.08 -2.33
C LEU A 329 3.60 5.66 -2.40
N LEU A 330 3.28 6.31 -3.51
CA LEU A 330 1.92 6.75 -3.81
C LEU A 330 1.24 5.73 -4.71
N ASP A 331 0.21 5.08 -4.17
CA ASP A 331 -0.48 4.00 -4.87
C ASP A 331 -1.43 4.49 -5.96
N SER A 332 -1.47 3.71 -7.05
CA SER A 332 -2.65 3.64 -7.91
C SER A 332 -3.51 2.46 -7.47
N TYR A 333 -4.78 2.47 -7.84
CA TYR A 333 -5.72 1.41 -7.47
C TYR A 333 -5.89 0.42 -8.61
N ILE A 334 -5.76 -0.87 -8.29
CA ILE A 334 -6.04 -1.99 -9.20
C ILE A 334 -7.46 -2.47 -8.92
N THR A 335 -8.29 -2.44 -9.95
CA THR A 335 -9.65 -2.99 -9.90
C THR A 335 -9.72 -4.22 -10.80
N ALA A 336 -9.97 -5.38 -10.20
CA ALA A 336 -10.08 -6.66 -10.89
C ALA A 336 -11.02 -7.59 -10.08
N GLY A 337 -11.97 -8.23 -10.76
CA GLY A 337 -13.04 -8.98 -10.10
C GLY A 337 -13.91 -8.09 -9.22
N ASP A 338 -14.11 -8.49 -7.97
CA ASP A 338 -14.82 -7.75 -6.91
C ASP A 338 -13.89 -6.85 -6.07
N GLN A 339 -12.59 -6.88 -6.33
CA GLN A 339 -11.58 -6.17 -5.55
C GLN A 339 -11.21 -4.83 -6.17
N SER A 340 -10.89 -3.88 -5.30
CA SER A 340 -10.24 -2.62 -5.65
C SER A 340 -9.33 -2.24 -4.51
N LEU A 341 -8.03 -2.39 -4.73
CA LEU A 341 -7.01 -2.22 -3.70
C LEU A 341 -5.89 -1.32 -4.23
N PRO A 342 -5.14 -0.66 -3.33
CA PRO A 342 -3.85 -0.08 -3.66
C PRO A 342 -2.97 -1.14 -4.34
N GLU A 343 -2.21 -0.75 -5.35
CA GLU A 343 -1.36 -1.65 -6.11
C GLU A 343 -0.36 -2.40 -5.23
N THR A 344 0.28 -1.72 -4.28
CA THR A 344 1.23 -2.33 -3.33
C THR A 344 0.58 -3.39 -2.42
N CYS A 345 -0.75 -3.44 -2.39
CA CYS A 345 -1.55 -4.33 -1.57
C CYS A 345 -2.28 -5.42 -2.38
N PHE A 346 -2.28 -5.32 -3.71
CA PHE A 346 -2.91 -6.29 -4.60
C PHE A 346 -1.93 -7.43 -4.92
N LEU A 347 -2.39 -8.68 -4.88
CA LEU A 347 -1.52 -9.83 -5.15
C LEU A 347 -1.31 -10.02 -6.67
N PRO A 348 -0.06 -10.02 -7.17
CA PRO A 348 0.21 -10.14 -8.61
C PRO A 348 -0.39 -11.42 -9.24
N HIS A 349 -0.29 -12.55 -8.53
CA HIS A 349 -0.83 -13.83 -9.00
C HIS A 349 -2.34 -13.77 -9.25
N ASP A 350 -3.10 -13.13 -8.37
CA ASP A 350 -4.55 -12.99 -8.52
C ASP A 350 -4.89 -12.13 -9.74
N LEU A 351 -4.18 -11.03 -9.94
CA LEU A 351 -4.40 -10.16 -11.09
C LEU A 351 -4.21 -10.94 -12.40
N TYR A 352 -3.07 -11.61 -12.56
CA TYR A 352 -2.77 -12.29 -13.83
C TYR A 352 -3.65 -13.52 -14.04
N ARG A 353 -4.09 -14.20 -12.98
CA ARG A 353 -5.10 -15.27 -13.05
C ARG A 353 -6.43 -14.73 -13.61
N ILE A 354 -6.95 -13.63 -13.04
CA ILE A 354 -8.18 -12.95 -13.50
C ILE A 354 -8.04 -12.52 -14.96
N MET A 355 -6.92 -11.88 -15.32
CA MET A 355 -6.67 -11.42 -16.69
C MET A 355 -6.54 -12.57 -17.71
N LYS A 356 -5.99 -13.73 -17.32
CA LYS A 356 -5.92 -14.93 -18.16
C LYS A 356 -7.28 -15.58 -18.38
N GLN A 357 -8.19 -15.48 -17.41
CA GLN A 357 -9.59 -15.93 -17.53
C GLN A 357 -10.43 -15.02 -18.45
N GLY A 358 -9.87 -13.91 -18.93
CA GLY A 358 -10.52 -12.98 -19.86
C GLY A 358 -11.37 -11.92 -19.17
N GLU A 359 -11.36 -11.89 -17.84
CA GLU A 359 -12.02 -10.85 -17.05
C GLU A 359 -11.30 -9.50 -17.19
N LYS A 360 -12.04 -8.41 -16.97
CA LYS A 360 -11.49 -7.05 -17.08
C LYS A 360 -10.73 -6.69 -15.81
N ALA A 361 -9.53 -6.16 -15.99
CA ALA A 361 -8.80 -5.42 -14.97
C ALA A 361 -8.61 -3.97 -15.43
N SER A 362 -8.63 -3.03 -14.50
CA SER A 362 -8.42 -1.61 -14.76
C SER A 362 -7.62 -0.95 -13.65
N THR A 363 -7.09 0.24 -13.94
CA THR A 363 -6.32 1.06 -13.01
C THR A 363 -6.98 2.41 -12.85
N SER A 364 -6.93 2.99 -11.65
CA SER A 364 -7.31 4.39 -11.38
C SER A 364 -6.27 5.07 -10.51
N GLN A 365 -6.12 6.39 -10.67
CA GLN A 365 -5.33 7.19 -9.73
C GLN A 365 -6.02 7.20 -8.36
N ALA A 366 -5.24 7.38 -7.29
CA ALA A 366 -5.78 7.83 -6.01
C ALA A 366 -6.53 9.17 -6.19
N SER A 367 -7.49 9.46 -5.32
CA SER A 367 -8.21 10.73 -5.37
C SER A 367 -7.28 11.91 -5.09
N GLU A 368 -7.67 13.12 -5.51
CA GLU A 368 -6.93 14.34 -5.18
C GLU A 368 -6.81 14.51 -3.66
N PHE A 369 -7.87 14.20 -2.91
CA PHE A 369 -7.84 14.30 -1.45
C PHE A 369 -6.78 13.37 -0.85
N GLU A 370 -6.77 12.09 -1.22
CA GLU A 370 -5.77 11.12 -0.74
C GLU A 370 -4.35 11.58 -1.06
N ARG A 371 -4.11 12.06 -2.29
CA ARG A 371 -2.79 12.58 -2.68
C ARG A 371 -2.38 13.80 -1.87
N HIS A 372 -3.29 14.75 -1.64
CA HIS A 372 -3.04 15.89 -0.77
C HIS A 372 -2.71 15.46 0.66
N GLN A 373 -3.38 14.44 1.19
CA GLN A 373 -3.06 13.89 2.51
C GLN A 373 -1.66 13.27 2.53
N HIS A 374 -1.22 12.57 1.47
CA HIS A 374 0.15 12.05 1.38
C HIS A 374 1.19 13.17 1.37
N TYR A 375 0.97 14.24 0.60
CA TYR A 375 1.92 15.37 0.56
C TYR A 375 2.01 16.08 1.92
N GLN A 376 0.86 16.30 2.58
CA GLN A 376 0.82 16.88 3.92
C GLN A 376 1.52 15.98 4.94
N SER A 377 1.21 14.67 4.93
CA SER A 377 1.83 13.67 5.80
C SER A 377 3.35 13.65 5.67
N ALA A 378 3.86 13.78 4.44
CA ALA A 378 5.31 13.85 4.20
C ALA A 378 5.92 15.15 4.74
N LEU A 379 5.32 16.33 4.48
CA LEU A 379 5.84 17.61 5.00
C LEU A 379 5.67 17.76 6.53
N ASP A 380 4.73 17.04 7.13
CA ASP A 380 4.55 16.98 8.58
C ASP A 380 5.64 16.15 9.27
N GLN A 381 6.28 15.23 8.54
CA GLN A 381 7.29 14.28 9.04
C GLN A 381 8.72 14.64 8.64
N TYR A 382 8.91 15.31 7.49
CA TYR A 382 10.23 15.54 6.90
C TYR A 382 10.44 17.00 6.52
N ASP A 383 11.65 17.51 6.76
CA ASP A 383 12.01 18.90 6.48
C ASP A 383 12.05 19.20 4.98
N GLN A 384 12.60 18.29 4.17
CA GLN A 384 12.56 18.38 2.71
C GLN A 384 12.04 17.07 2.11
N VAL A 385 11.27 17.22 1.04
CA VAL A 385 10.68 16.09 0.31
C VAL A 385 10.97 16.24 -1.18
N LEU A 386 11.44 15.16 -1.81
CA LEU A 386 11.62 15.04 -3.26
C LEU A 386 10.64 14.00 -3.80
N TYR A 387 9.66 14.46 -4.57
CA TYR A 387 8.70 13.59 -5.24
C TYR A 387 9.06 13.37 -6.72
N LEU A 388 9.50 12.16 -7.03
CA LEU A 388 9.78 11.66 -8.38
C LEU A 388 8.46 11.12 -8.97
N CYS A 389 7.73 11.99 -9.64
CA CYS A 389 6.39 11.71 -10.13
C CYS A 389 6.45 10.90 -11.44
N VAL A 390 5.54 9.93 -11.59
CA VAL A 390 5.26 9.30 -12.88
C VAL A 390 4.97 10.38 -13.95
N GLY A 391 5.45 10.15 -15.17
CA GLY A 391 5.40 11.14 -16.23
C GLY A 391 3.99 11.68 -16.51
N SER A 392 3.88 12.99 -16.71
CA SER A 392 2.61 13.72 -16.94
C SER A 392 1.80 13.22 -18.14
N PHE A 393 2.45 12.57 -19.12
CA PHE A 393 1.75 11.91 -20.23
C PHE A 393 0.89 10.73 -19.77
N TYR A 394 1.33 10.02 -18.72
CA TYR A 394 0.69 8.80 -18.26
C TYR A 394 -0.42 9.06 -17.24
N THR A 395 -0.25 10.10 -16.41
CA THR A 395 -1.20 10.46 -15.34
C THR A 395 -1.23 11.97 -15.11
N GLY A 396 -2.32 12.48 -14.54
CA GLY A 396 -2.42 13.87 -14.07
C GLY A 396 -1.75 14.15 -12.72
N ASN A 397 -0.98 13.20 -12.17
CA ASN A 397 -0.43 13.29 -10.80
C ASN A 397 0.51 14.49 -10.61
N TYR A 398 1.29 14.83 -11.65
CA TYR A 398 2.23 15.95 -11.62
C TYR A 398 1.50 17.29 -11.45
N ASP A 399 0.47 17.54 -12.25
CA ASP A 399 -0.31 18.78 -12.18
C ASP A 399 -1.00 18.93 -10.82
N ILE A 400 -1.59 17.84 -10.30
CA ILE A 400 -2.18 17.81 -8.95
C ILE A 400 -1.14 18.16 -7.88
N ALA A 401 0.07 17.58 -7.96
CA ALA A 401 1.15 17.86 -7.00
C ALA A 401 1.62 19.32 -7.07
N MET A 402 1.76 19.87 -8.28
CA MET A 402 2.19 21.25 -8.49
C MET A 402 1.14 22.27 -8.01
N GLU A 403 -0.14 22.01 -8.27
CA GLU A 403 -1.24 22.84 -7.76
C GLU A 403 -1.29 22.82 -6.23
N TRP A 404 -1.11 21.64 -5.61
CA TRP A 404 -1.05 21.54 -4.16
C TRP A 404 0.15 22.28 -3.59
N LYS A 405 1.34 22.09 -4.17
CA LYS A 405 2.58 22.77 -3.78
C LYS A 405 2.40 24.30 -3.77
N GLN A 406 1.87 24.85 -4.87
CA GLN A 406 1.67 26.30 -5.01
C GLN A 406 0.78 26.89 -3.89
N LYS A 407 -0.19 26.11 -3.42
CA LYS A 407 -1.16 26.54 -2.39
C LYS A 407 -0.66 26.29 -0.96
N ASN A 408 0.13 25.23 -0.73
CA ASN A 408 0.37 24.69 0.62
C ASN A 408 1.84 24.68 1.05
N ASP A 409 2.80 24.93 0.15
CA ASP A 409 4.24 24.84 0.44
C ASP A 409 4.96 26.18 0.17
N PRO A 410 4.68 27.24 0.96
CA PRO A 410 5.30 28.56 0.79
C PRO A 410 6.82 28.53 1.05
N ASP A 411 7.29 27.59 1.87
CA ASP A 411 8.70 27.41 2.23
C ASP A 411 9.48 26.59 1.20
N ASN A 412 8.83 26.15 0.12
CA ASN A 412 9.43 25.39 -0.98
C ASN A 412 10.13 24.09 -0.54
N ARG A 413 9.57 23.40 0.46
CA ARG A 413 10.07 22.14 1.03
C ARG A 413 9.73 20.91 0.19
N PHE A 414 8.69 20.99 -0.65
CA PHE A 414 8.19 19.90 -1.48
C PHE A 414 8.65 20.01 -2.94
N THR A 415 9.78 19.42 -3.30
CA THR A 415 10.28 19.43 -4.68
C THR A 415 9.59 18.34 -5.50
N VAL A 416 8.96 18.71 -6.62
CA VAL A 416 8.28 17.76 -7.53
C VAL A 416 9.02 17.71 -8.86
N VAL A 417 9.32 16.51 -9.35
CA VAL A 417 9.96 16.27 -10.65
C VAL A 417 9.01 15.48 -11.55
N ASP A 418 8.62 16.06 -12.70
CA ASP A 418 8.03 15.29 -13.79
C ASP A 418 9.15 14.46 -14.44
N THR A 419 9.18 13.18 -14.12
CA THR A 419 10.25 12.30 -14.61
C THR A 419 10.12 11.97 -16.09
N GLY A 420 8.94 12.17 -16.69
CA GLY A 420 8.61 11.63 -18.02
C GLY A 420 8.75 10.10 -18.11
N ALA A 421 8.90 9.41 -16.98
CA ALA A 421 9.15 7.97 -16.87
C ALA A 421 7.90 7.25 -16.33
N ALA A 422 7.85 5.95 -16.56
CA ALA A 422 6.86 5.02 -16.02
C ALA A 422 7.51 3.64 -15.92
N SER A 423 6.83 2.64 -15.33
CA SER A 423 7.36 1.27 -15.20
C SER A 423 8.72 1.28 -14.48
N GLY A 424 9.57 0.28 -14.67
CA GLY A 424 10.86 0.18 -14.00
C GLY A 424 11.85 1.29 -14.31
N ARG A 425 11.66 2.10 -15.37
CA ARG A 425 12.45 3.33 -15.53
C ARG A 425 12.23 4.26 -14.35
N LEU A 426 10.97 4.45 -13.94
CA LEU A 426 10.59 5.24 -12.76
C LEU A 426 11.12 4.59 -11.47
N GLY A 427 10.99 3.26 -11.34
CA GLY A 427 11.46 2.58 -10.14
C GLY A 427 12.96 2.61 -9.96
N LEU A 428 13.73 2.33 -11.02
CA LEU A 428 15.18 2.30 -10.94
C LEU A 428 15.75 3.68 -10.62
N LEU A 429 15.24 4.75 -11.25
CA LEU A 429 15.69 6.11 -10.92
C LEU A 429 15.32 6.49 -9.48
N ALA A 430 14.19 6.01 -8.95
CA ALA A 430 13.74 6.34 -7.60
C ALA A 430 14.56 5.57 -6.54
N ILE A 431 14.80 4.27 -6.77
CA ILE A 431 15.67 3.42 -5.95
C ILE A 431 17.08 4.02 -5.92
N ALA A 432 17.67 4.32 -7.07
CA ALA A 432 19.00 4.90 -7.14
C ALA A 432 19.08 6.26 -6.43
N THR A 433 18.04 7.10 -6.56
CA THR A 433 17.97 8.40 -5.89
C THR A 433 17.90 8.24 -4.37
N ALA A 434 17.08 7.31 -3.86
CA ALA A 434 16.98 7.06 -2.42
C ALA A 434 18.26 6.43 -1.85
N MET A 435 18.92 5.54 -2.60
CA MET A 435 20.25 5.03 -2.23
C MET A 435 21.27 6.17 -2.15
N HIS A 436 21.25 7.13 -3.08
CA HIS A 436 22.11 8.30 -3.04
C HIS A 436 21.77 9.22 -1.85
N ALA A 437 20.49 9.43 -1.55
CA ALA A 437 20.03 10.21 -0.39
C ALA A 437 20.51 9.64 0.95
N ASN A 438 20.71 8.32 1.05
CA ASN A 438 21.30 7.69 2.24
C ASN A 438 22.81 7.99 2.41
N LYS A 439 23.50 8.32 1.31
CA LYS A 439 24.96 8.53 1.28
C LYS A 439 25.39 9.98 1.49
N THR A 440 24.49 10.95 1.30
CA THR A 440 24.79 12.38 1.40
C THR A 440 23.85 13.11 2.35
N ASP A 441 24.39 14.07 3.08
CA ASP A 441 23.62 14.95 3.96
C ASP A 441 23.21 16.26 3.25
N ASP A 442 23.55 16.41 1.96
CA ASP A 442 23.22 17.58 1.14
C ASP A 442 22.00 17.30 0.23
N PRO A 443 20.83 17.91 0.49
CA PRO A 443 19.62 17.67 -0.30
C PRO A 443 19.73 18.17 -1.74
N GLU A 444 20.60 19.15 -2.04
CA GLU A 444 20.77 19.64 -3.41
C GLU A 444 21.56 18.63 -4.26
N GLN A 445 22.51 17.91 -3.68
CA GLN A 445 23.21 16.81 -4.37
C GLN A 445 22.23 15.71 -4.76
N VAL A 446 21.26 15.37 -3.89
CA VAL A 446 20.22 14.41 -4.21
C VAL A 446 19.33 14.87 -5.36
N LYS A 447 18.94 16.15 -5.39
CA LYS A 447 18.14 16.72 -6.50
C LYS A 447 18.91 16.71 -7.83
N ILE A 448 20.21 17.03 -7.80
CA ILE A 448 21.09 16.97 -8.98
C ILE A 448 21.19 15.53 -9.48
N PHE A 449 21.44 14.58 -8.57
CA PHE A 449 21.49 13.16 -8.88
C PHE A 449 20.19 12.69 -9.52
N ALA A 450 19.05 13.02 -8.92
CA ALA A 450 17.74 12.62 -9.43
C ALA A 450 17.51 13.08 -10.87
N LYS A 451 17.90 14.33 -11.20
CA LYS A 451 17.81 14.87 -12.55
C LYS A 451 18.71 14.12 -13.53
N GLN A 452 19.95 13.83 -13.14
CA GLN A 452 20.87 13.03 -13.95
C GLN A 452 20.34 11.61 -14.19
N ALA A 453 19.76 10.98 -13.16
CA ALA A 453 19.15 9.67 -13.26
C ALA A 453 17.94 9.66 -14.22
N VAL A 454 17.10 10.71 -14.18
CA VAL A 454 15.99 10.89 -15.14
C VAL A 454 16.51 10.94 -16.59
N ASP A 455 17.58 11.69 -16.83
CA ASP A 455 18.17 11.88 -18.16
C ASP A 455 18.84 10.62 -18.70
N GLN A 456 19.46 9.81 -17.84
CA GLN A 456 20.29 8.66 -18.22
C GLN A 456 19.56 7.31 -18.16
N CYS A 457 18.58 7.15 -17.28
CA CYS A 457 17.89 5.88 -17.10
C CYS A 457 17.06 5.54 -18.36
N GLN A 458 17.18 4.31 -18.83
CA GLN A 458 16.43 3.79 -19.99
C GLN A 458 15.66 2.53 -19.61
N GLU A 459 14.64 2.19 -20.39
CA GLU A 459 13.89 0.93 -20.20
C GLU A 459 13.35 0.37 -21.52
N TYR A 460 13.33 -0.97 -21.60
CA TYR A 460 12.63 -1.72 -22.63
C TYR A 460 11.64 -2.72 -21.99
N LEU A 461 10.39 -2.69 -22.46
CA LEU A 461 9.35 -3.66 -22.10
C LEU A 461 9.13 -4.61 -23.28
N PHE A 462 9.11 -5.90 -22.97
CA PHE A 462 8.95 -7.01 -23.90
C PHE A 462 7.58 -7.63 -23.68
N VAL A 463 6.59 -7.14 -24.45
CA VAL A 463 5.18 -7.49 -24.23
C VAL A 463 4.84 -8.79 -24.96
N ASP A 464 4.11 -9.66 -24.28
CA ASP A 464 3.73 -10.97 -24.82
C ASP A 464 2.58 -10.88 -25.84
N CYS A 465 1.56 -10.05 -25.54
CA CYS A 465 0.34 -9.96 -26.31
C CYS A 465 -0.16 -8.51 -26.47
N LEU A 466 -0.28 -8.06 -27.72
CA LEU A 466 -0.66 -6.69 -28.08
C LEU A 466 -2.05 -6.26 -27.60
N LYS A 467 -2.97 -7.20 -27.34
CA LYS A 467 -4.37 -6.91 -27.00
C LYS A 467 -4.52 -6.06 -25.73
N TYR A 468 -3.60 -6.23 -24.76
CA TYR A 468 -3.64 -5.48 -23.49
C TYR A 468 -3.21 -4.04 -23.72
N LEU A 469 -2.11 -3.84 -24.47
CA LEU A 469 -1.57 -2.51 -24.77
C LEU A 469 -2.54 -1.66 -25.60
N ALA A 470 -3.20 -2.27 -26.59
CA ALA A 470 -4.17 -1.59 -27.45
C ALA A 470 -5.42 -1.10 -26.70
N ARG A 471 -5.81 -1.77 -25.60
CA ARG A 471 -6.95 -1.38 -24.76
C ARG A 471 -6.62 -0.27 -23.77
N GLY A 472 -5.33 -0.05 -23.50
CA GLY A 472 -4.86 0.88 -22.47
C GLY A 472 -5.07 2.34 -22.84
N GLY A 473 -5.01 2.77 -24.10
CA GLY A 473 -5.11 4.20 -24.46
C GLY A 473 -3.91 5.06 -24.02
N ARG A 474 -2.89 4.46 -23.41
CA ARG A 474 -1.61 5.07 -22.99
C ARG A 474 -0.52 4.93 -24.06
N THR A 475 -0.92 4.70 -25.31
CA THR A 475 -0.03 4.61 -26.48
C THR A 475 -0.01 5.95 -27.22
N SER A 476 1.15 6.32 -27.77
CA SER A 476 1.22 7.52 -28.62
C SER A 476 0.26 7.41 -29.82
N LYS A 477 -0.28 8.53 -30.31
CA LYS A 477 -1.20 8.59 -31.48
C LYS A 477 -0.65 7.94 -32.76
N ALA A 478 0.65 7.61 -32.80
CA ALA A 478 1.30 6.88 -33.87
C ALA A 478 1.00 5.36 -33.90
N SER A 479 0.21 4.83 -32.95
CA SER A 479 -0.04 3.39 -32.79
C SER A 479 -1.16 2.78 -33.65
N ALA A 480 -1.55 3.42 -34.77
CA ALA A 480 -2.57 2.92 -35.70
C ALA A 480 -2.18 1.64 -36.48
N PHE A 481 -1.10 0.96 -36.11
CA PHE A 481 -0.46 -0.11 -36.89
C PHE A 481 -0.67 -1.55 -36.36
N PHE A 482 -1.60 -1.77 -35.43
CA PHE A 482 -1.74 -3.06 -34.74
C PHE A 482 -2.76 -4.05 -35.33
N GLY A 483 -3.40 -3.72 -36.47
CA GLY A 483 -4.46 -4.54 -37.07
C GLY A 483 -4.04 -5.94 -37.54
N ASP A 484 -2.80 -6.11 -38.00
CA ASP A 484 -2.38 -7.32 -38.74
C ASP A 484 -1.30 -8.17 -38.02
N MET A 485 -0.95 -7.85 -36.77
CA MET A 485 0.28 -8.34 -36.10
C MET A 485 0.03 -9.20 -34.85
N LEU A 486 -1.09 -9.92 -34.77
CA LEU A 486 -1.50 -10.73 -33.61
C LEU A 486 -0.47 -11.77 -33.13
N HIS A 487 0.43 -12.23 -34.00
CA HIS A 487 1.43 -13.27 -33.68
C HIS A 487 2.81 -12.72 -33.30
N LEU A 488 3.03 -11.40 -33.36
CA LEU A 488 4.31 -10.78 -33.04
C LEU A 488 4.29 -10.17 -31.64
N LYS A 489 5.45 -10.21 -30.98
CA LYS A 489 5.66 -9.71 -29.63
C LYS A 489 6.36 -8.35 -29.69
N PRO A 490 5.69 -7.22 -29.39
CA PRO A 490 6.29 -5.90 -29.53
C PRO A 490 7.29 -5.64 -28.41
N VAL A 491 8.33 -4.88 -28.73
CA VAL A 491 9.25 -4.28 -27.76
C VAL A 491 8.99 -2.79 -27.73
N VAL A 492 8.69 -2.25 -26.56
CA VAL A 492 8.33 -0.84 -26.38
C VAL A 492 9.23 -0.17 -25.33
N THR A 493 9.38 1.14 -25.44
CA THR A 493 10.08 1.96 -24.43
C THR A 493 9.15 3.10 -23.97
N PRO A 494 9.07 3.37 -22.66
CA PRO A 494 8.31 4.50 -22.16
C PRO A 494 9.10 5.81 -22.36
N THR A 495 8.44 6.82 -22.93
CA THR A 495 9.01 8.16 -23.10
C THR A 495 8.05 9.22 -22.56
N ALA A 496 8.53 10.45 -22.42
CA ALA A 496 7.69 11.59 -22.03
C ALA A 496 6.53 11.89 -23.02
N GLN A 497 6.51 11.25 -24.20
CA GLN A 497 5.44 11.36 -25.19
C GLN A 497 4.59 10.07 -25.29
N GLY A 498 4.76 9.16 -24.33
CA GLY A 498 4.08 7.88 -24.27
C GLY A 498 4.91 6.70 -24.75
N ALA A 499 4.32 5.51 -24.67
CA ALA A 499 4.99 4.29 -25.11
C ALA A 499 5.29 4.33 -26.62
N LYS A 500 6.56 4.10 -26.97
CA LYS A 500 7.07 4.05 -28.35
C LYS A 500 7.50 2.63 -28.70
N LYS A 501 7.08 2.14 -29.86
CA LYS A 501 7.57 0.87 -30.42
C LYS A 501 9.04 0.99 -30.79
N VAL A 502 9.84 0.04 -30.33
CA VAL A 502 11.28 -0.07 -30.60
C VAL A 502 11.56 -1.17 -31.62
N ALA A 503 10.95 -2.34 -31.46
CA ALA A 503 11.16 -3.50 -32.31
C ALA A 503 9.94 -4.44 -32.27
N MET A 504 9.97 -5.49 -33.10
CA MET A 504 9.02 -6.59 -33.07
C MET A 504 9.80 -7.90 -33.02
N ALA A 505 9.48 -8.75 -32.06
CA ALA A 505 10.05 -10.07 -31.90
C ALA A 505 9.05 -11.15 -32.33
N ARG A 506 9.57 -12.29 -32.77
CA ARG A 506 8.74 -13.47 -33.12
C ARG A 506 8.49 -14.40 -31.92
N ASN A 507 9.42 -14.46 -30.99
CA ASN A 507 9.39 -15.32 -29.80
C ASN A 507 10.29 -14.74 -28.69
N GLN A 508 10.38 -15.41 -27.54
CA GLN A 508 11.18 -14.94 -26.39
C GLN A 508 12.69 -14.90 -26.66
N GLU A 509 13.21 -15.81 -27.47
CA GLU A 509 14.64 -15.80 -27.85
C GLU A 509 14.98 -14.58 -28.71
N ASP A 510 14.10 -14.23 -29.65
CA ASP A 510 14.21 -13.03 -30.47
C ASP A 510 14.10 -11.74 -29.61
N GLN A 511 13.28 -11.76 -28.55
CA GLN A 511 13.24 -10.68 -27.56
C GLN A 511 14.57 -10.53 -26.82
N LEU A 512 15.16 -11.64 -26.35
CA LEU A 512 16.45 -11.63 -25.67
C LEU A 512 17.58 -11.11 -26.58
N LYS A 513 17.59 -11.53 -27.85
CA LYS A 513 18.53 -11.00 -28.84
C LYS A 513 18.39 -9.48 -29.00
N ILE A 514 17.17 -8.98 -29.14
CA ILE A 514 16.89 -7.54 -29.24
C ILE A 514 17.38 -6.82 -27.98
N LEU A 515 17.17 -7.38 -26.79
CA LEU A 515 17.69 -6.81 -25.54
C LEU A 515 19.21 -6.64 -25.61
N MET A 516 19.95 -7.69 -25.95
CA MET A 516 21.42 -7.63 -25.96
C MET A 516 21.93 -6.62 -26.98
N GLU A 517 21.32 -6.56 -28.17
CA GLU A 517 21.63 -5.51 -29.17
C GLU A 517 21.43 -4.10 -28.61
N LYS A 518 20.39 -3.88 -27.79
CA LYS A 518 20.15 -2.57 -27.17
C LYS A 518 21.10 -2.25 -26.03
N LEU A 519 21.42 -3.22 -25.18
CA LEU A 519 22.38 -3.02 -24.10
C LEU A 519 23.77 -2.69 -24.66
N HIS A 520 24.27 -3.42 -25.66
CA HIS A 520 25.56 -3.12 -26.31
C HIS A 520 25.59 -1.77 -27.03
N ALA A 521 24.44 -1.29 -27.51
CA ALA A 521 24.36 0.03 -28.13
C ALA A 521 24.39 1.18 -27.10
N SER A 522 23.94 0.93 -25.86
CA SER A 522 23.80 1.95 -24.82
C SER A 522 24.88 1.89 -23.73
N LEU A 523 25.55 0.75 -23.56
CA LEU A 523 26.42 0.47 -22.42
C LEU A 523 27.79 -0.04 -22.88
N ASN A 524 28.82 0.30 -22.10
CA ASN A 524 30.11 -0.36 -22.18
C ASN A 524 30.09 -1.61 -21.27
N PRO A 525 30.39 -2.82 -21.79
CA PRO A 525 30.50 -4.06 -21.00
C PRO A 525 31.44 -3.98 -19.77
N GLU A 526 32.44 -3.10 -19.82
CA GLU A 526 33.43 -2.91 -18.76
C GLU A 526 33.02 -1.83 -17.73
N SER A 527 31.83 -1.25 -17.85
CA SER A 527 31.33 -0.23 -16.92
C SER A 527 30.29 -0.80 -15.96
N ALA A 528 30.29 -0.30 -14.73
CA ALA A 528 29.24 -0.62 -13.77
C ALA A 528 27.89 -0.05 -14.23
N VAL A 529 26.85 -0.86 -14.05
CA VAL A 529 25.47 -0.51 -14.44
C VAL A 529 24.50 -1.11 -13.42
N SER A 530 23.56 -0.30 -12.97
CA SER A 530 22.42 -0.79 -12.17
C SER A 530 21.30 -1.19 -13.12
N ILE A 531 20.77 -2.39 -12.94
CA ILE A 531 19.73 -2.98 -13.78
C ILE A 531 18.57 -3.43 -12.91
N LEU A 532 17.36 -3.03 -13.31
CA LEU A 532 16.11 -3.54 -12.75
C LEU A 532 15.43 -4.43 -13.79
N LEU A 533 15.50 -5.73 -13.57
CA LEU A 533 14.73 -6.75 -14.29
C LEU A 533 13.36 -6.91 -13.67
N GLN A 534 12.35 -6.94 -14.53
CA GLN A 534 10.95 -7.01 -14.11
C GLN A 534 10.23 -8.15 -14.81
N TYR A 535 9.30 -8.79 -14.11
CA TYR A 535 8.50 -9.89 -14.64
C TYR A 535 7.03 -9.75 -14.26
N THR A 536 6.12 -10.32 -15.06
CA THR A 536 4.71 -10.42 -14.68
C THR A 536 4.44 -11.76 -14.00
N ASP A 537 4.24 -12.81 -14.79
CA ASP A 537 3.95 -14.17 -14.35
C ASP A 537 4.96 -15.20 -14.91
N ASN A 538 6.16 -14.71 -15.25
CA ASN A 538 7.27 -15.46 -15.83
C ASN A 538 8.61 -15.26 -15.07
N PRO A 539 8.65 -15.34 -13.72
CA PRO A 539 9.85 -15.05 -12.94
C PRO A 539 11.02 -15.99 -13.24
N GLU A 540 10.76 -17.28 -13.46
CA GLU A 540 11.80 -18.30 -13.74
C GLU A 540 12.55 -17.94 -15.02
N TRP A 541 11.85 -17.60 -16.11
CA TRP A 541 12.48 -17.19 -17.36
C TRP A 541 13.38 -15.95 -17.20
N VAL A 542 12.94 -14.96 -16.42
CA VAL A 542 13.70 -13.72 -16.20
C VAL A 542 14.93 -13.98 -15.34
N SER A 543 14.80 -14.76 -14.27
CA SER A 543 15.90 -15.05 -13.33
C SER A 543 16.89 -16.08 -13.88
N GLU A 544 16.43 -17.14 -14.54
CA GLU A 544 17.31 -18.23 -15.00
C GLU A 544 17.90 -17.98 -16.39
N THR A 545 17.21 -17.24 -17.27
CA THR A 545 17.71 -17.01 -18.63
C THR A 545 18.21 -15.58 -18.82
N VAL A 546 17.34 -14.58 -18.60
CA VAL A 546 17.66 -13.19 -18.93
C VAL A 546 18.79 -12.66 -18.05
N GLN A 547 18.70 -12.85 -16.72
CA GLN A 547 19.73 -12.42 -15.78
C GLN A 547 21.08 -13.06 -16.10
N ASN A 548 21.12 -14.38 -16.34
CA ASN A 548 22.35 -15.09 -16.64
C ASN A 548 23.00 -14.59 -17.94
N ARG A 549 22.19 -14.28 -18.96
CA ARG A 549 22.69 -13.71 -20.20
C ARG A 549 23.32 -12.33 -19.99
N ILE A 550 22.65 -11.47 -19.21
CA ILE A 550 23.18 -10.13 -18.88
C ILE A 550 24.47 -10.25 -18.08
N LYS A 551 24.52 -11.07 -17.03
CA LYS A 551 25.74 -11.26 -16.22
C LYS A 551 26.92 -11.79 -17.01
N THR A 552 26.67 -12.60 -18.04
CA THR A 552 27.73 -13.12 -18.92
C THR A 552 28.35 -12.00 -19.76
N GLU A 553 27.52 -11.10 -20.31
CA GLU A 553 27.99 -10.05 -21.24
C GLU A 553 28.32 -8.72 -20.55
N PHE A 554 27.77 -8.48 -19.36
CA PHE A 554 27.96 -7.29 -18.51
C PHE A 554 28.28 -7.73 -17.07
N PRO A 555 29.50 -8.23 -16.78
CA PRO A 555 29.86 -8.85 -15.51
C PRO A 555 29.87 -7.88 -14.31
N LEU A 556 29.95 -6.56 -14.57
CA LEU A 556 29.87 -5.51 -13.56
C LEU A 556 28.45 -4.97 -13.34
N SER A 557 27.44 -5.66 -13.87
CA SER A 557 26.04 -5.28 -13.63
C SER A 557 25.59 -5.66 -12.23
N ASP A 558 24.97 -4.70 -11.55
CA ASP A 558 24.18 -4.96 -10.35
C ASP A 558 22.71 -5.15 -10.76
N ILE A 559 22.18 -6.34 -10.55
CA ILE A 559 20.86 -6.74 -11.08
C ILE A 559 19.88 -6.99 -9.95
N MET A 560 18.88 -6.13 -9.87
CA MET A 560 17.68 -6.32 -9.07
C MET A 560 16.60 -7.00 -9.92
N ILE A 561 15.89 -7.98 -9.35
CA ILE A 561 14.73 -8.61 -9.99
C ILE A 561 13.50 -8.29 -9.14
N ARG A 562 12.45 -7.73 -9.75
CA ARG A 562 11.19 -7.37 -9.09
C ARG A 562 9.98 -7.78 -9.94
N PRO A 563 8.78 -7.96 -9.36
CA PRO A 563 7.56 -7.94 -10.15
C PRO A 563 7.42 -6.62 -10.90
N LEU A 564 6.91 -6.67 -12.13
CA LEU A 564 6.46 -5.48 -12.86
C LEU A 564 5.29 -4.86 -12.09
N SER A 565 5.27 -3.53 -11.99
CA SER A 565 4.16 -2.78 -11.39
C SER A 565 2.82 -3.27 -11.95
N LEU A 566 1.84 -3.47 -11.08
CA LEU A 566 0.53 -3.99 -11.48
C LEU A 566 -0.19 -2.98 -12.36
N THR A 567 0.03 -1.68 -12.17
CA THR A 567 -0.46 -0.65 -13.08
C THR A 567 0.06 -0.90 -14.48
N SER A 568 1.37 -1.08 -14.66
CA SER A 568 1.94 -1.44 -15.96
C SER A 568 1.47 -2.82 -16.43
N GLY A 569 1.33 -3.79 -15.52
CA GLY A 569 0.87 -5.14 -15.78
C GLY A 569 -0.56 -5.21 -16.33
N VAL A 570 -1.49 -4.39 -15.85
CA VAL A 570 -2.86 -4.30 -16.40
C VAL A 570 -2.84 -3.88 -17.87
N HIS A 571 -1.97 -2.94 -18.23
CA HIS A 571 -1.88 -2.40 -19.59
C HIS A 571 -0.98 -3.20 -20.52
N THR A 572 -0.03 -3.97 -20.01
CA THR A 572 0.91 -4.77 -20.84
C THR A 572 0.52 -6.26 -20.90
N GLY A 573 -0.07 -6.78 -19.83
CA GLY A 573 -0.61 -8.13 -19.73
C GLY A 573 0.39 -9.20 -19.29
N PRO A 574 -0.12 -10.40 -18.96
CA PRO A 574 0.69 -11.56 -18.58
C PRO A 574 1.71 -11.94 -19.67
N GLY A 575 2.85 -12.50 -19.26
CA GLY A 575 4.00 -12.85 -20.08
C GLY A 575 4.96 -11.69 -20.37
N THR A 576 4.59 -10.47 -19.99
CA THR A 576 5.45 -9.28 -20.16
C THR A 576 6.62 -9.35 -19.18
N TRP A 577 7.79 -8.91 -19.64
CA TRP A 577 8.96 -8.66 -18.82
C TRP A 577 9.65 -7.37 -19.27
N ALA A 578 10.50 -6.78 -18.44
CA ALA A 578 11.13 -5.51 -18.77
C ALA A 578 12.53 -5.37 -18.16
N VAL A 579 13.35 -4.51 -18.76
CA VAL A 579 14.70 -4.19 -18.31
C VAL A 579 14.84 -2.68 -18.27
N ALA A 580 14.97 -2.11 -17.07
CA ALA A 580 15.45 -0.75 -16.89
C ALA A 580 16.93 -0.77 -16.50
N PHE A 581 17.69 0.20 -16.95
CA PHE A 581 19.11 0.31 -16.64
C PHE A 581 19.57 1.76 -16.50
N LEU A 582 20.51 1.97 -15.60
CA LEU A 582 21.12 3.25 -15.27
C LEU A 582 22.64 3.06 -15.21
N PRO A 583 23.43 3.72 -16.08
CA PRO A 583 24.88 3.74 -15.98
C PRO A 583 25.31 4.34 -14.63
N VAL A 584 26.25 3.68 -13.97
CA VAL A 584 26.76 4.13 -12.67
C VAL A 584 28.03 4.95 -12.92
N SER A 585 27.99 6.26 -12.68
CA SER A 585 29.19 7.11 -12.74
C SER A 585 30.10 6.83 -11.54
N GLY A 586 31.42 7.04 -11.67
CA GLY A 586 32.41 6.70 -10.64
C GLY A 586 32.16 7.29 -9.24
N ASP A 587 31.41 8.40 -9.15
CA ASP A 587 31.00 9.02 -7.89
C ASP A 587 29.86 8.27 -7.16
N MET A 588 29.21 7.30 -7.82
CA MET A 588 28.13 6.47 -7.25
C MET A 588 28.62 5.18 -6.54
N LEU A 589 29.89 4.80 -6.70
CA LEU A 589 30.43 3.48 -6.33
C LEU A 589 31.13 3.40 -4.97
N SER A 590 31.03 4.41 -4.08
CA SER A 590 31.60 4.24 -2.74
C SER A 590 30.70 3.31 -1.90
N ASP A 591 30.92 2.01 -2.03
CA ASP A 591 30.63 0.93 -1.09
C ASP A 591 31.45 -0.30 -1.55
N ASP A 592 32.72 -0.34 -1.17
CA ASP A 592 33.50 -1.59 -1.22
C ASP A 592 33.10 -2.41 0.03
N PRO A 593 32.45 -3.57 -0.11
CA PRO A 593 31.98 -4.37 1.05
C PRO A 593 33.11 -5.06 1.83
N LYS A 594 34.38 -4.74 1.54
CA LYS A 594 35.56 -5.46 2.06
C LYS A 594 36.15 -4.93 3.37
N THR A 595 35.48 -4.03 4.08
CA THR A 595 35.99 -3.53 5.38
C THR A 595 34.93 -3.51 6.46
N MET A 596 34.48 -4.69 6.87
CA MET A 596 33.99 -4.95 8.22
C MET A 596 34.57 -6.30 8.67
N ASP A 597 35.81 -6.25 9.17
CA ASP A 597 36.35 -7.21 10.13
C ASP A 597 36.01 -6.71 11.55
#